data_AF-A0A4Q9GUM0-F1
#
_entry.id   AF-A0A4Q9GUM0-F1
#
_cell.length_a   1.000
_cell.length_b   1.000
_cell.length_c   1.000
_cell.angle_alpha   90.00
_cell.angle_beta   90.00
_cell.angle_gamma   90.00
#
_symmetry.space_group_name_H-M   'P 1'
#
loop_
_entity.id
_entity.type
_entity.pdbx_description
1 polymer ?
#
loop_
_entity_poly.entity_id
_entity_poly.type
_entity_poly.pdbx_seq_one_letter_code
_entity_poly.pdbx_strand_id
1 'polypeptide(L)'
;MSTAPAADATPTEAVPSGTFFAKLLANFELTIAILLGIVSIATAYASFQAALYDSQMAGAYQQGSNLSTEAESLYLEGNQQFMQDTQVWNRLTELQIDAQSSDPVIAADAQNKFDTLEFQAVSEDFAKAIETANAQNEADAEFYYSPLDDEDYQASLFSDYADKSDEGIATIKKGDSFNSFSDQLTLYTVLMSISLFLLGISAVVRQLRIQVILAATGTVIFIVAAIMTALVPFVSL
;
A
#
# COMPACT_ATOMS: atom_id res chain seq x y z
N MET A 1 -16.48 -87.63 60.09
CA MET A 1 -15.17 -87.00 60.34
C MET A 1 -14.79 -86.21 59.10
N SER A 2 -14.74 -84.89 59.25
CA SER A 2 -14.44 -83.90 58.22
C SER A 2 -12.94 -83.60 58.26
N THR A 3 -12.28 -83.61 57.10
CA THR A 3 -10.93 -83.08 56.91
C THR A 3 -10.87 -82.41 55.53
N ALA A 4 -10.88 -81.08 55.52
CA ALA A 4 -10.26 -80.28 54.45
C ALA A 4 -8.72 -80.37 54.62
N PRO A 5 -7.87 -80.07 53.61
CA PRO A 5 -7.73 -78.69 53.11
C PRO A 5 -7.20 -78.52 51.66
N ALA A 6 -7.03 -77.23 51.32
CA ALA A 6 -5.99 -76.62 50.49
C ALA A 6 -6.34 -76.17 49.06
N ALA A 7 -5.93 -74.92 48.83
CA ALA A 7 -6.15 -74.07 47.68
C ALA A 7 -5.44 -74.56 46.42
N ASP A 8 -5.96 -74.20 45.26
CA ASP A 8 -5.18 -74.21 44.02
C ASP A 8 -5.18 -72.83 43.37
N ALA A 9 -3.99 -72.44 42.98
CA ALA A 9 -3.57 -71.09 42.66
C ALA A 9 -3.76 -70.81 41.17
N THR A 10 -4.26 -69.62 40.84
CA THR A 10 -3.90 -68.97 39.58
C THR A 10 -2.48 -68.41 39.71
N PRO A 11 -1.63 -68.62 38.70
CA PRO A 11 -0.92 -67.46 38.16
C PRO A 11 -0.89 -67.49 36.62
N THR A 12 -1.52 -66.51 35.98
CA THR A 12 -0.88 -65.28 35.48
C THR A 12 -0.30 -65.49 34.07
N GLU A 13 -1.09 -65.09 33.07
CA GLU A 13 -0.58 -64.78 31.72
C GLU A 13 0.53 -63.72 31.84
N ALA A 14 1.76 -64.11 31.54
CA ALA A 14 2.84 -63.17 31.31
C ALA A 14 2.64 -62.53 29.93
N VAL A 15 2.07 -61.33 29.89
CA VAL A 15 2.15 -60.46 28.71
C VAL A 15 3.61 -60.03 28.56
N PRO A 16 4.31 -60.36 27.45
CA PRO A 16 5.67 -59.89 27.26
C PRO A 16 5.64 -58.37 27.08
N SER A 17 6.33 -57.70 28.00
CA SER A 17 6.56 -56.27 27.99
C SER A 17 7.17 -55.82 26.67
N GLY A 18 6.41 -55.03 25.91
CA GLY A 18 6.90 -54.27 24.77
C GLY A 18 8.17 -53.50 25.14
N THR A 19 9.20 -53.77 24.36
CA THR A 19 10.60 -53.40 24.54
C THR A 19 10.83 -51.89 24.65
N PHE A 20 11.81 -51.49 25.45
CA PHE A 20 12.31 -50.11 25.62
C PHE A 20 12.55 -49.37 24.29
N PHE A 21 12.85 -50.10 23.21
CA PHE A 21 12.94 -49.57 21.84
C PHE A 21 11.62 -48.99 21.29
N ALA A 22 10.46 -49.55 21.63
CA ALA A 22 9.16 -49.01 21.25
C ALA A 22 8.89 -47.68 21.96
N LYS A 23 9.33 -47.52 23.22
CA LYS A 23 9.24 -46.24 23.94
C LYS A 23 10.24 -45.19 23.44
N LEU A 24 11.43 -45.62 23.00
CA LEU A 24 12.46 -44.72 22.46
C LEU A 24 12.12 -44.22 21.05
N LEU A 25 11.58 -45.10 20.19
CA LEU A 25 11.06 -44.73 18.85
C LEU A 25 9.78 -43.88 18.96
N ALA A 26 8.89 -44.18 19.93
CA ALA A 26 7.69 -43.39 20.19
C ALA A 26 8.00 -41.92 20.55
N ASN A 27 9.11 -41.66 21.24
CA ASN A 27 9.49 -40.29 21.60
C ASN A 27 9.90 -39.44 20.38
N PHE A 28 10.56 -40.05 19.39
CA PHE A 28 11.01 -39.34 18.18
C PHE A 28 9.85 -39.11 17.20
N GLU A 29 8.99 -40.12 17.02
CA GLU A 29 7.76 -39.99 16.22
C GLU A 29 6.81 -38.94 16.82
N LEU A 30 6.65 -38.91 18.15
CA LEU A 30 5.88 -37.88 18.84
C LEU A 30 6.47 -36.48 18.62
N THR A 31 7.79 -36.34 18.64
CA THR A 31 8.45 -35.05 18.39
C THR A 31 8.18 -34.55 16.98
N ILE A 32 8.27 -35.43 15.98
CA ILE A 32 7.96 -35.09 14.58
C ILE A 32 6.47 -34.70 14.44
N ALA A 33 5.56 -35.44 15.08
CA ALA A 33 4.13 -35.14 15.04
C ALA A 33 3.81 -33.75 15.66
N ILE A 34 4.45 -33.42 16.78
CA ILE A 34 4.31 -32.09 17.41
C ILE A 34 4.87 -31.01 16.47
N LEU A 35 6.05 -31.22 15.89
CA LEU A 35 6.65 -30.28 14.93
C LEU A 35 5.75 -30.05 13.72
N LEU A 36 5.15 -31.10 13.15
CA LEU A 36 4.18 -30.99 12.06
C LEU A 36 2.98 -30.12 12.45
N GLY A 37 2.43 -30.31 13.66
CA GLY A 37 1.34 -29.49 14.17
C GLY A 37 1.74 -28.01 14.30
N ILE A 38 2.92 -27.74 14.85
CA ILE A 38 3.44 -26.37 15.01
C ILE A 38 3.66 -25.71 13.65
N VAL A 39 4.31 -26.39 12.70
CA VAL A 39 4.56 -25.85 11.37
C VAL A 39 3.23 -25.58 10.64
N SER A 40 2.23 -26.44 10.80
CA SER A 40 0.89 -26.24 10.22
C SER A 40 0.22 -24.97 10.75
N ILE A 41 0.25 -24.73 12.06
CA ILE A 41 -0.30 -23.52 12.69
C ILE A 41 0.45 -22.28 12.20
N ALA A 42 1.79 -22.32 12.16
CA ALA A 42 2.60 -21.21 11.68
C ALA A 42 2.34 -20.90 10.20
N THR A 43 2.14 -21.94 9.37
CA THR A 43 1.78 -21.80 7.95
C THR A 43 0.44 -21.10 7.81
N ALA A 44 -0.57 -21.55 8.55
CA ALA A 44 -1.90 -20.95 8.54
C ALA A 44 -1.86 -19.47 8.98
N TYR A 45 -1.06 -19.15 10.00
CA TYR A 45 -0.85 -17.77 10.45
C TYR A 45 -0.20 -16.90 9.36
N ALA A 46 0.88 -17.38 8.73
CA ALA A 46 1.56 -16.63 7.68
C ALA A 46 0.65 -16.41 6.45
N SER A 47 -0.13 -17.42 6.06
CA SER A 47 -1.11 -17.29 4.97
C SER A 47 -2.21 -16.28 5.30
N PHE A 48 -2.70 -16.27 6.54
CA PHE A 48 -3.70 -15.30 6.97
C PHE A 48 -3.15 -13.86 6.94
N GLN A 49 -1.94 -13.65 7.44
CA GLN A 49 -1.30 -12.34 7.39
C GLN A 49 -1.03 -11.88 5.95
N ALA A 50 -0.61 -12.79 5.05
CA ALA A 50 -0.42 -12.47 3.63
C ALA A 50 -1.74 -11.96 3.01
N ALA A 51 -2.85 -12.65 3.26
CA ALA A 51 -4.16 -12.25 2.75
C ALA A 51 -4.64 -10.89 3.30
N LEU A 52 -4.33 -10.55 4.56
CA LEU A 52 -4.63 -9.23 5.10
C LEU A 52 -3.84 -8.12 4.40
N TYR A 53 -2.54 -8.34 4.18
CA TYR A 53 -1.71 -7.40 3.44
C TYR A 53 -2.18 -7.23 2.00
N ASP A 54 -2.56 -8.31 1.31
CA ASP A 54 -3.12 -8.27 -0.04
C ASP A 54 -4.40 -7.43 -0.10
N SER A 55 -5.29 -7.58 0.89
CA SER A 55 -6.50 -6.75 0.99
C SER A 55 -6.18 -5.27 1.22
N GLN A 56 -5.20 -4.95 2.06
CA GLN A 56 -4.79 -3.57 2.31
C GLN A 56 -4.09 -2.94 1.10
N MET A 57 -3.28 -3.74 0.38
CA MET A 57 -2.67 -3.34 -0.88
C MET A 57 -3.75 -2.98 -1.90
N ALA A 58 -4.74 -3.86 -2.11
CA ALA A 58 -5.83 -3.60 -3.04
C ALA A 58 -6.60 -2.32 -2.68
N GLY A 59 -6.88 -2.11 -1.39
CA GLY A 59 -7.50 -0.88 -0.90
C GLY A 59 -6.67 0.38 -1.18
N ALA A 60 -5.36 0.33 -0.90
CA ALA A 60 -4.45 1.43 -1.14
C ALA A 60 -4.31 1.76 -2.64
N TYR A 61 -4.21 0.76 -3.52
CA TYR A 61 -4.16 1.00 -4.96
C TYR A 61 -5.48 1.55 -5.51
N GLN A 62 -6.63 1.07 -5.03
CA GLN A 62 -7.91 1.63 -5.44
C GLN A 62 -8.04 3.09 -5.00
N GLN A 63 -7.68 3.41 -3.76
CA GLN A 63 -7.72 4.78 -3.25
C GLN A 63 -6.74 5.68 -4.02
N GLY A 64 -5.50 5.22 -4.25
CA GLY A 64 -4.51 5.95 -5.03
C GLY A 64 -4.98 6.21 -6.46
N SER A 65 -5.57 5.22 -7.12
CA SER A 65 -6.16 5.36 -8.47
C SER A 65 -7.30 6.39 -8.50
N ASN A 66 -8.16 6.40 -7.48
CA ASN A 66 -9.22 7.38 -7.37
C ASN A 66 -8.65 8.79 -7.17
N LEU A 67 -7.67 8.96 -6.30
CA LEU A 67 -6.98 10.24 -6.06
C LEU A 67 -6.28 10.75 -7.32
N SER A 68 -5.60 9.88 -8.08
CA SER A 68 -5.00 10.28 -9.37
C SER A 68 -6.04 10.73 -10.38
N THR A 69 -7.21 10.09 -10.41
CA THR A 69 -8.32 10.49 -11.30
C THR A 69 -8.90 11.85 -10.89
N GLU A 70 -9.04 12.09 -9.59
CA GLU A 70 -9.48 13.37 -9.03
C GLU A 70 -8.46 14.48 -9.32
N ALA A 71 -7.17 14.21 -9.11
CA ALA A 71 -6.08 15.12 -9.42
C ALA A 71 -6.09 15.50 -10.92
N GLU A 72 -6.20 14.54 -11.83
CA GLU A 72 -6.30 14.82 -13.26
C GLU A 72 -7.53 15.69 -13.59
N SER A 73 -8.67 15.45 -12.94
CA SER A 73 -9.87 16.27 -13.14
C SER A 73 -9.63 17.72 -12.71
N LEU A 74 -9.02 17.93 -11.53
CA LEU A 74 -8.67 19.25 -11.01
C LEU A 74 -7.66 19.97 -11.92
N TYR A 75 -6.65 19.25 -12.42
CA TYR A 75 -5.68 19.81 -13.36
C TYR A 75 -6.36 20.29 -14.65
N LEU A 76 -7.28 19.49 -15.20
CA LEU A 76 -8.04 19.87 -16.41
C LEU A 76 -8.95 21.08 -16.17
N GLU A 77 -9.59 21.15 -14.99
CA GLU A 77 -10.39 22.30 -14.58
C GLU A 77 -9.54 23.57 -14.47
N GLY A 78 -8.42 23.51 -13.76
CA GLY A 78 -7.46 24.62 -13.65
C GLY A 78 -6.92 25.06 -15.02
N ASN A 79 -6.62 24.12 -15.92
CA ASN A 79 -6.19 24.43 -17.29
C ASN A 79 -7.29 25.10 -18.12
N GLN A 80 -8.54 24.65 -17.98
CA GLN A 80 -9.66 25.27 -18.66
C GLN A 80 -9.84 26.72 -18.22
N GLN A 81 -9.74 26.97 -16.90
CA GLN A 81 -9.80 28.32 -16.34
C GLN A 81 -8.62 29.17 -16.81
N PHE A 82 -7.39 28.65 -16.77
CA PHE A 82 -6.20 29.34 -17.27
C PHE A 82 -6.33 29.75 -18.74
N MET A 83 -6.86 28.86 -19.59
CA MET A 83 -7.07 29.16 -21.01
C MET A 83 -8.19 30.19 -21.24
N GLN A 84 -9.22 30.20 -20.40
CA GLN A 84 -10.26 31.22 -20.42
C GLN A 84 -9.69 32.58 -20.00
N ASP A 85 -8.95 32.64 -18.90
CA ASP A 85 -8.33 33.85 -18.39
C ASP A 85 -7.29 34.41 -19.35
N THR A 86 -6.53 33.55 -20.02
CA THR A 86 -5.60 33.96 -21.10
C THR A 86 -6.34 34.66 -22.24
N GLN A 87 -7.52 34.15 -22.65
CA GLN A 87 -8.33 34.79 -23.69
C GLN A 87 -8.91 36.12 -23.22
N VAL A 88 -9.41 36.17 -21.98
CA VAL A 88 -9.92 37.41 -21.35
C VAL A 88 -8.81 38.44 -21.28
N TRP A 89 -7.62 38.05 -20.84
CA TRP A 89 -6.45 38.92 -20.72
C TRP A 89 -6.02 39.53 -22.05
N ASN A 90 -5.90 38.69 -23.09
CA ASN A 90 -5.58 39.17 -24.44
C ASN A 90 -6.62 40.20 -24.90
N ARG A 91 -7.90 39.95 -24.63
CA ARG A 91 -8.98 40.86 -25.01
C ARG A 91 -8.97 42.16 -24.21
N LEU A 92 -8.69 42.10 -22.91
CA LEU A 92 -8.53 43.28 -22.05
C LEU A 92 -7.35 44.13 -22.53
N THR A 93 -6.22 43.49 -22.87
CA THR A 93 -5.02 44.16 -23.39
C THR A 93 -5.33 44.89 -24.70
N GLU A 94 -6.02 44.25 -25.64
CA GLU A 94 -6.47 44.89 -26.89
C GLU A 94 -7.35 46.12 -26.62
N LEU A 95 -8.35 45.98 -25.74
CA LEU A 95 -9.26 47.07 -25.39
C LEU A 95 -8.55 48.22 -24.68
N GLN A 96 -7.55 47.93 -23.86
CA GLN A 96 -6.74 48.94 -23.19
C GLN A 96 -5.90 49.76 -24.19
N ILE A 97 -5.40 49.12 -25.25
CA ILE A 97 -4.73 49.83 -26.36
C ILE A 97 -5.72 50.71 -27.11
N ASP A 98 -6.91 50.19 -27.46
CA ASP A 98 -7.95 50.95 -28.16
C ASP A 98 -8.47 52.15 -27.33
N ALA A 99 -8.50 52.02 -26.00
CA ALA A 99 -8.87 53.08 -25.07
C ALA A 99 -7.90 54.28 -25.12
N GLN A 100 -6.66 54.09 -25.61
CA GLN A 100 -5.67 55.15 -25.80
C GLN A 100 -5.79 55.85 -27.18
N SER A 101 -6.80 55.50 -27.98
CA SER A 101 -7.02 56.11 -29.29
C SER A 101 -7.23 57.62 -29.22
N SER A 102 -6.75 58.35 -30.24
CA SER A 102 -7.01 59.78 -30.39
C SER A 102 -8.47 60.11 -30.77
N ASP A 103 -9.24 59.11 -31.22
CA ASP A 103 -10.68 59.27 -31.47
C ASP A 103 -11.47 59.07 -30.17
N PRO A 104 -12.14 60.11 -29.65
CA PRO A 104 -12.82 60.03 -28.37
C PRO A 104 -14.00 59.05 -28.34
N VAL A 105 -14.61 58.73 -29.49
CA VAL A 105 -15.72 57.77 -29.56
C VAL A 105 -15.17 56.35 -29.42
N ILE A 106 -14.08 56.04 -30.10
CA ILE A 106 -13.40 54.73 -30.02
C ILE A 106 -12.86 54.51 -28.61
N ALA A 107 -12.18 55.52 -28.05
CA ALA A 107 -11.62 55.44 -26.71
C ALA A 107 -12.70 55.17 -25.63
N ALA A 108 -13.82 55.89 -25.70
CA ALA A 108 -14.91 55.71 -24.74
C ALA A 108 -15.61 54.35 -24.89
N ASP A 109 -15.85 53.87 -26.12
CA ASP A 109 -16.46 52.55 -26.36
C ASP A 109 -15.54 51.41 -25.89
N ALA A 110 -14.23 51.52 -26.14
CA ALA A 110 -13.24 50.56 -25.68
C ALA A 110 -13.18 50.48 -24.15
N GLN A 111 -13.16 51.62 -23.45
CA GLN A 111 -13.18 51.65 -21.99
C GLN A 111 -14.45 51.00 -21.41
N ASN A 112 -15.62 51.31 -21.96
CA ASN A 112 -16.87 50.68 -21.49
C ASN A 112 -16.85 49.15 -21.68
N LYS A 113 -16.28 48.66 -22.78
CA LYS A 113 -16.10 47.23 -23.04
C LYS A 113 -15.09 46.59 -22.09
N PHE A 114 -14.00 47.30 -21.79
CA PHE A 114 -13.00 46.87 -20.82
C PHE A 114 -13.64 46.66 -19.45
N ASP A 115 -14.29 47.70 -18.91
CA ASP A 115 -14.92 47.67 -17.58
C ASP A 115 -15.98 46.56 -17.48
N THR A 116 -16.75 46.36 -18.57
CA THR A 116 -17.76 45.30 -18.63
C THR A 116 -17.12 43.92 -18.62
N LEU A 117 -16.07 43.70 -19.41
CA LEU A 117 -15.40 42.40 -19.51
C LEU A 117 -14.66 42.06 -18.22
N GLU A 118 -13.98 43.04 -17.63
CA GLU A 118 -13.31 42.91 -16.33
C GLU A 118 -14.31 42.47 -15.26
N PHE A 119 -15.44 43.16 -15.13
CA PHE A 119 -16.47 42.82 -14.15
C PHE A 119 -17.10 41.44 -14.36
N GLN A 120 -17.24 40.99 -15.62
CA GLN A 120 -17.97 39.75 -15.94
C GLN A 120 -17.10 38.50 -15.97
N ALA A 121 -15.82 38.63 -16.32
CA ALA A 121 -15.01 37.49 -16.74
C ALA A 121 -13.68 37.36 -15.98
N VAL A 122 -13.30 38.33 -15.15
CA VAL A 122 -12.09 38.25 -14.32
C VAL A 122 -12.47 37.74 -12.94
N SER A 123 -11.87 36.61 -12.54
CA SER A 123 -12.02 36.05 -11.19
C SER A 123 -11.28 36.90 -10.15
N GLU A 124 -11.60 36.72 -8.87
CA GLU A 124 -10.96 37.50 -7.80
C GLU A 124 -9.44 37.29 -7.76
N ASP A 125 -8.98 36.04 -7.91
CA ASP A 125 -7.55 35.73 -7.89
C ASP A 125 -6.85 36.27 -9.14
N PHE A 126 -7.52 36.21 -10.31
CA PHE A 126 -6.95 36.78 -11.51
C PHE A 126 -6.92 38.32 -11.48
N ALA A 127 -7.90 38.97 -10.85
CA ALA A 127 -7.88 40.41 -10.62
C ALA A 127 -6.69 40.85 -9.76
N LYS A 128 -6.39 40.10 -8.69
CA LYS A 128 -5.21 40.35 -7.84
C LYS A 128 -3.91 40.19 -8.65
N ALA A 129 -3.82 39.17 -9.48
CA ALA A 129 -2.65 38.97 -10.34
C ALA A 129 -2.48 40.13 -11.35
N ILE A 130 -3.58 40.63 -11.92
CA ILE A 130 -3.57 41.82 -12.79
C ILE A 130 -3.07 43.05 -12.03
N GLU A 131 -3.56 43.29 -10.81
CA GLU A 131 -3.11 44.40 -9.97
C GLU A 131 -1.60 44.31 -9.67
N THR A 132 -1.13 43.12 -9.27
CA THR A 132 0.29 42.85 -9.00
C THR A 132 1.15 43.09 -10.25
N ALA A 133 0.75 42.53 -11.40
CA ALA A 133 1.47 42.68 -12.65
C ALA A 133 1.54 44.16 -13.09
N ASN A 134 0.45 44.91 -12.95
CA ASN A 134 0.43 46.34 -13.26
C ASN A 134 1.40 47.12 -12.37
N ALA A 135 1.40 46.88 -11.06
CA ALA A 135 2.33 47.52 -10.14
C ALA A 135 3.80 47.21 -10.45
N GLN A 136 4.10 45.98 -10.89
CA GLN A 136 5.45 45.58 -11.31
C GLN A 136 5.86 46.26 -12.62
N ASN A 137 4.97 46.29 -13.62
CA ASN A 137 5.20 46.95 -14.91
C ASN A 137 5.36 48.47 -14.76
N GLU A 138 4.73 49.10 -13.76
CA GLU A 138 4.96 50.51 -13.43
C GLU A 138 6.33 50.75 -12.77
N ALA A 139 6.80 49.80 -11.96
CA ALA A 139 8.07 49.90 -11.24
C ALA A 139 9.29 49.54 -12.11
N ASP A 140 9.11 48.68 -13.11
CA ASP A 140 10.14 48.22 -14.02
C ASP A 140 9.66 48.31 -15.48
N ALA A 141 10.21 49.28 -16.20
CA ALA A 141 9.89 49.51 -17.61
C ALA A 141 10.74 48.67 -18.59
N GLU A 142 11.74 47.92 -18.10
CA GLU A 142 12.61 47.09 -18.94
C GLU A 142 12.09 45.66 -19.13
N PHE A 143 11.23 45.19 -18.21
CA PHE A 143 10.63 43.86 -18.25
C PHE A 143 9.11 43.91 -18.23
N TYR A 144 8.45 43.04 -19.01
CA TYR A 144 7.00 42.89 -18.98
C TYR A 144 6.60 41.71 -18.10
N TYR A 145 5.88 42.01 -17.03
CA TYR A 145 5.29 41.05 -16.11
C TYR A 145 3.87 40.71 -16.56
N SER A 146 3.63 39.42 -16.82
CA SER A 146 2.30 38.91 -17.16
C SER A 146 1.55 38.51 -15.89
N PRO A 147 0.27 38.85 -15.73
CA PRO A 147 -0.53 38.36 -14.60
C PRO A 147 -0.74 36.84 -14.64
N LEU A 148 -0.58 36.22 -15.81
CA LEU A 148 -0.65 34.76 -15.96
C LEU A 148 0.55 34.05 -15.33
N ASP A 149 1.66 34.75 -15.09
CA ASP A 149 2.87 34.19 -14.47
C ASP A 149 2.91 34.40 -12.95
N ASP A 150 1.86 35.00 -12.37
CA ASP A 150 1.77 35.25 -10.92
C ASP A 150 1.67 33.95 -10.14
N GLU A 151 2.54 33.78 -9.13
CA GLU A 151 2.65 32.54 -8.36
C GLU A 151 1.39 32.25 -7.53
N ASP A 152 0.75 33.28 -6.97
CA ASP A 152 -0.46 33.11 -6.15
C ASP A 152 -1.66 32.72 -7.02
N TYR A 153 -1.76 33.27 -8.23
CA TYR A 153 -2.75 32.85 -9.23
C TYR A 153 -2.51 31.42 -9.74
N GLN A 154 -1.26 31.05 -10.04
CA GLN A 154 -0.93 29.67 -10.41
C GLN A 154 -1.26 28.70 -9.27
N ALA A 155 -0.98 29.09 -8.02
CA ALA A 155 -1.34 28.30 -6.86
C ALA A 155 -2.86 28.14 -6.73
N SER A 156 -3.65 29.19 -6.93
CA SER A 156 -5.12 29.09 -6.83
C SER A 156 -5.74 28.15 -7.85
N LEU A 157 -5.10 27.97 -9.01
CA LEU A 157 -5.55 27.04 -10.04
C LEU A 157 -5.08 25.59 -9.82
N PHE A 158 -3.89 25.39 -9.24
CA PHE A 158 -3.21 24.09 -9.29
C PHE A 158 -2.79 23.51 -7.93
N SER A 159 -2.99 24.21 -6.80
CA SER A 159 -2.65 23.69 -5.47
C SER A 159 -3.42 22.42 -5.13
N ASP A 160 -4.72 22.40 -5.41
CA ASP A 160 -5.58 21.27 -5.09
C ASP A 160 -5.20 20.03 -5.91
N TYR A 161 -4.81 20.23 -7.18
CA TYR A 161 -4.21 19.19 -8.00
C TYR A 161 -2.93 18.64 -7.36
N ALA A 162 -2.00 19.52 -6.96
CA ALA A 162 -0.72 19.12 -6.39
C ALA A 162 -0.91 18.30 -5.11
N ASP A 163 -1.78 18.77 -4.21
CA ASP A 163 -2.11 18.09 -2.95
C ASP A 163 -2.70 16.70 -3.20
N LYS A 164 -3.66 16.59 -4.14
CA LYS A 164 -4.30 15.31 -4.48
C LYS A 164 -3.37 14.33 -5.19
N SER A 165 -2.50 14.85 -6.06
CA SER A 165 -1.48 14.06 -6.73
C SER A 165 -0.49 13.47 -5.72
N ASP A 166 0.00 14.29 -4.79
CA ASP A 166 0.92 13.86 -3.73
C ASP A 166 0.27 12.86 -2.78
N GLU A 167 -0.99 13.08 -2.39
CA GLU A 167 -1.79 12.13 -1.60
C GLU A 167 -1.93 10.78 -2.33
N GLY A 168 -2.23 10.81 -3.63
CA GLY A 168 -2.34 9.63 -4.49
C GLY A 168 -1.03 8.84 -4.55
N ILE A 169 0.09 9.52 -4.81
CA ILE A 169 1.43 8.92 -4.87
C ILE A 169 1.81 8.30 -3.52
N ALA A 170 1.58 9.02 -2.42
CA ALA A 170 1.87 8.51 -1.08
C ALA A 170 1.04 7.26 -0.75
N THR A 171 -0.23 7.25 -1.17
CA THR A 171 -1.13 6.12 -0.96
C THR A 171 -0.69 4.89 -1.77
N ILE A 172 -0.25 5.07 -3.02
CA ILE A 172 0.29 3.98 -3.84
C ILE A 172 1.56 3.40 -3.22
N LYS A 173 2.49 4.26 -2.75
CA LYS A 173 3.71 3.81 -2.05
C LYS A 173 3.42 2.98 -0.80
N LYS A 174 2.34 3.31 -0.09
CA LYS A 174 1.84 2.50 1.03
C LYS A 174 1.34 1.14 0.55
N GLY A 175 0.62 1.10 -0.58
CA GLY A 175 0.24 -0.13 -1.27
C GLY A 175 1.43 -1.00 -1.65
N ASP A 176 2.51 -0.41 -2.21
CA ASP A 176 3.74 -1.13 -2.56
C ASP A 176 4.37 -1.81 -1.34
N SER A 177 4.35 -1.13 -0.19
CA SER A 177 4.86 -1.67 1.07
C SER A 177 4.04 -2.89 1.53
N PHE A 178 2.72 -2.81 1.42
CA PHE A 178 1.83 -3.94 1.73
C PHE A 178 2.02 -5.12 0.77
N ASN A 179 2.16 -4.85 -0.54
CA ASN A 179 2.47 -5.89 -1.51
C ASN A 179 3.76 -6.64 -1.13
N SER A 180 4.82 -5.91 -0.79
CA SER A 180 6.08 -6.52 -0.37
C SER A 180 5.93 -7.42 0.85
N PHE A 181 5.13 -7.04 1.86
CA PHE A 181 4.90 -7.91 3.02
C PHE A 181 4.07 -9.13 2.68
N SER A 182 3.03 -8.99 1.85
CA SER A 182 2.22 -10.10 1.34
C SER A 182 3.06 -11.13 0.59
N ASP A 183 3.91 -10.67 -0.33
CA ASP A 183 4.80 -11.53 -1.13
C ASP A 183 5.80 -12.28 -0.25
N GLN A 184 6.40 -11.60 0.73
CA GLN A 184 7.32 -12.23 1.68
C GLN A 184 6.63 -13.32 2.51
N LEU A 185 5.44 -13.05 3.05
CA LEU A 185 4.68 -14.02 3.82
C LEU A 185 4.26 -15.22 2.96
N THR A 186 3.86 -14.98 1.72
CA THR A 186 3.56 -16.04 0.75
C THR A 186 4.77 -16.93 0.51
N LEU A 187 5.96 -16.34 0.31
CA LEU A 187 7.20 -17.11 0.20
C LEU A 187 7.47 -17.94 1.46
N TYR A 188 7.26 -17.39 2.66
CA TYR A 188 7.48 -18.12 3.91
C TYR A 188 6.50 -19.29 4.08
N THR A 189 5.26 -19.18 3.62
CA THR A 189 4.31 -20.30 3.62
C THR A 189 4.76 -21.44 2.71
N VAL A 190 5.40 -21.13 1.57
CA VAL A 190 6.01 -22.14 0.68
C VAL A 190 7.17 -22.85 1.39
N LEU A 191 8.04 -22.11 2.09
CA LEU A 191 9.13 -22.69 2.88
C LEU A 191 8.60 -23.60 3.99
N MET A 192 7.55 -23.19 4.70
CA MET A 192 6.92 -24.01 5.73
C MET A 192 6.24 -25.26 5.14
N SER A 193 5.67 -25.16 3.94
CA SER A 193 5.12 -26.32 3.21
C SER A 193 6.21 -27.34 2.85
N ILE A 194 7.39 -26.87 2.42
CA ILE A 194 8.56 -27.73 2.21
C ILE A 194 9.00 -28.39 3.52
N SER A 195 8.99 -27.65 4.63
CA SER A 195 9.26 -28.23 5.95
C SER A 195 8.25 -29.30 6.35
N LEU A 196 6.94 -29.03 6.21
CA LEU A 196 5.88 -30.01 6.47
C LEU A 196 6.07 -31.27 5.64
N PHE A 197 6.43 -31.13 4.38
CA PHE A 197 6.71 -32.25 3.50
C PHE A 197 7.91 -33.09 3.98
N LEU A 198 9.04 -32.45 4.31
CA LEU A 198 10.24 -33.14 4.81
C LEU A 198 9.98 -33.85 6.15
N LEU A 199 9.28 -33.19 7.07
CA LEU A 199 8.88 -33.77 8.35
C LEU A 199 7.87 -34.92 8.16
N GLY A 200 6.95 -34.78 7.21
CA GLY A 200 5.97 -35.81 6.85
C GLY A 200 6.63 -37.08 6.31
N ILE A 201 7.59 -36.93 5.38
CA ILE A 201 8.40 -38.08 4.89
C ILE A 201 9.22 -38.66 6.04
N SER A 202 9.84 -37.81 6.86
CA SER A 202 10.61 -38.24 8.03
C SER A 202 9.78 -39.06 9.01
N ALA A 203 8.48 -38.84 9.13
CA ALA A 203 7.63 -39.64 10.02
C ALA A 203 7.47 -41.10 9.54
N VAL A 204 7.65 -41.37 8.24
CA VAL A 204 7.38 -42.69 7.62
C VAL A 204 8.67 -43.49 7.35
N VAL A 205 9.83 -42.82 7.31
CA VAL A 205 11.13 -43.44 7.02
C VAL A 205 11.60 -44.29 8.20
N ARG A 206 11.89 -45.57 7.92
CA ARG A 206 12.38 -46.54 8.92
C ARG A 206 13.87 -46.44 9.25
N GLN A 207 14.66 -45.85 8.35
CA GLN A 207 16.11 -45.74 8.55
C GLN A 207 16.45 -44.49 9.36
N LEU A 208 16.81 -44.66 10.63
CA LEU A 208 17.09 -43.58 11.58
C LEU A 208 18.02 -42.48 11.04
N ARG A 209 19.09 -42.83 10.32
CA ARG A 209 20.00 -41.84 9.73
C ARG A 209 19.31 -40.90 8.74
N ILE A 210 18.52 -41.47 7.83
CA ILE A 210 17.78 -40.68 6.83
C ILE A 210 16.65 -39.91 7.52
N GLN A 211 15.98 -40.53 8.48
CA GLN A 211 14.95 -39.91 9.30
C GLN A 211 15.45 -38.63 9.98
N VAL A 212 16.58 -38.71 10.69
CA VAL A 212 17.19 -37.57 11.38
C VAL A 212 17.62 -36.48 10.40
N ILE A 213 18.19 -36.83 9.25
CA ILE A 213 18.62 -35.84 8.24
C ILE A 213 17.42 -35.06 7.70
N LEU A 214 16.33 -35.75 7.33
CA LEU A 214 15.12 -35.13 6.82
C LEU A 214 14.43 -34.27 7.88
N ALA A 215 14.28 -34.80 9.10
CA ALA A 215 13.73 -34.06 10.23
C ALA A 215 14.53 -32.79 10.51
N ALA A 216 15.85 -32.91 10.67
CA ALA A 216 16.72 -31.76 10.95
C ALA A 216 16.65 -30.70 9.85
N THR A 217 16.67 -31.11 8.58
CA THR A 217 16.59 -30.20 7.44
C THR A 217 15.25 -29.45 7.43
N GLY A 218 14.14 -30.17 7.59
CA GLY A 218 12.79 -29.57 7.69
C GLY A 218 12.71 -28.58 8.86
N THR A 219 13.18 -28.98 10.04
CA THR A 219 13.20 -28.12 11.23
C THR A 219 14.02 -26.84 11.02
N VAL A 220 15.19 -26.91 10.37
CA VAL A 220 16.00 -25.72 10.07
C VAL A 220 15.25 -24.77 9.13
N ILE A 221 14.66 -25.28 8.05
CA ILE A 221 13.86 -24.48 7.10
C ILE A 221 12.68 -23.82 7.84
N PHE A 222 11.98 -24.57 8.70
CA PHE A 222 10.89 -24.04 9.50
C PHE A 222 11.35 -22.93 10.44
N ILE A 223 12.43 -23.12 11.19
CA ILE A 223 12.93 -22.11 12.13
C ILE A 223 13.26 -20.81 11.39
N VAL A 224 13.95 -20.89 10.25
CA VAL A 224 14.27 -19.72 9.43
C VAL A 224 13.00 -19.03 8.94
N ALA A 225 12.05 -19.79 8.38
CA ALA A 225 10.79 -19.23 7.89
C ALA A 225 9.97 -18.60 9.03
N ALA A 226 9.88 -19.25 10.19
CA ALA A 226 9.13 -18.76 11.35
C ALA A 226 9.74 -17.48 11.92
N ILE A 227 11.07 -17.39 12.00
CA ILE A 227 11.75 -16.16 12.42
C ILE A 227 11.47 -15.04 11.43
N MET A 228 11.60 -15.31 10.12
CA MET A 228 11.34 -14.29 9.10
C MET A 228 9.87 -13.83 9.11
N THR A 229 8.91 -14.74 9.26
CA THR A 229 7.49 -14.41 9.46
C THR A 229 7.29 -13.51 10.68
N ALA A 230 7.97 -13.80 11.80
CA ALA A 230 7.83 -13.01 13.02
C ALA A 230 8.46 -11.60 12.92
N LEU A 231 9.35 -11.36 11.95
CA LEU A 231 9.94 -10.04 11.68
C LEU A 231 9.06 -9.17 10.78
N VAL A 232 8.12 -9.76 10.03
CA VAL A 232 7.14 -8.99 9.25
C VAL A 232 6.18 -8.30 10.23
N PRO A 233 5.91 -6.99 10.08
CA PRO A 233 4.99 -6.28 10.96
C PRO A 233 3.62 -6.95 11.00
N PHE A 234 2.99 -6.94 12.17
CA PHE A 234 1.65 -7.49 12.32
C PHE A 234 0.61 -6.53 11.78
N VAL A 235 -0.33 -7.05 10.98
CA VAL A 235 -1.52 -6.33 10.56
C VAL A 235 -2.75 -6.94 11.22
N SER A 236 -3.58 -6.07 11.81
CA SER A 236 -4.90 -6.43 12.33
C SER A 236 -5.99 -6.08 11.33
N LEU A 237 -7.15 -6.69 11.55
CA LEU A 237 -8.43 -6.23 10.97
C LEU A 237 -8.79 -4.84 11.48
#